data_AF-A0A0Q7YTN0-F1
#
_entry.id   AF-A0A0Q7YTN0-F1
#
_cell.length_a   1.000
_cell.length_b   1.000
_cell.length_c   1.000
_cell.angle_alpha   90.00
_cell.angle_beta   90.00
_cell.angle_gamma   90.00
#
_symmetry.space_group_name_H-M   'P 1'
#
loop_
_entity.id
_entity.type
_entity.pdbx_description
1 polymer ?
#
loop_
_entity_poly.entity_id
_entity_poly.type
_entity_poly.pdbx_seq_one_letter_code
_entity_poly.pdbx_strand_id
1 'polypeptide(L)'
;MLAAAALIAAIVGMRPSQVSPTGVLGYSLMQTVLLSAILYFTWMRDGPTWRPIATAAGLFVVIMLVNLDKADRHAVAVKADMATFGKLYFDAGGRLVAPPDPSSHGPFSRATIKLAKETEKLNDEYMLQLDQSGMLALFDANRIRVNPDMVKNCGAIIAVKSDIPKYKARHLALIEKGRRDFEDVDAESEMVEAVLRGMDSRMPQARSDIERSWDLNGQQIEAAHAACQVLARGNWHAQGTVFAFTSRSDMAAFDRHSDRLNDLTKQLETIADAGRQRMRAAQREMARGLK
;
A
#
# COMPACT_ATOMS: atom_id res chain seq x y z
N MET A 1 -6.09 -46.84 12.29
CA MET A 1 -4.82 -46.22 12.75
C MET A 1 -4.38 -45.05 11.86
N LEU A 2 -4.31 -45.20 10.53
CA LEU A 2 -3.99 -44.09 9.60
C LEU A 2 -4.91 -42.86 9.72
N ALA A 3 -6.23 -43.05 9.87
CA ALA A 3 -7.19 -41.95 10.02
C ALA A 3 -7.01 -41.15 11.32
N ALA A 4 -6.65 -41.83 12.43
CA ALA A 4 -6.38 -41.17 13.70
C ALA A 4 -5.07 -40.39 13.66
N ALA A 5 -4.02 -40.95 13.05
CA ALA A 5 -2.74 -40.25 12.85
C ALA A 5 -2.89 -39.01 11.95
N ALA A 6 -3.70 -39.09 10.89
CA ALA A 6 -4.00 -37.96 10.01
C ALA A 6 -4.79 -36.85 10.72
N LEU A 7 -5.75 -37.23 11.58
CA LEU A 7 -6.53 -36.27 12.38
C LEU A 7 -5.66 -35.57 13.43
N ILE A 8 -4.75 -36.31 14.08
CA ILE A 8 -3.76 -35.76 15.03
C ILE A 8 -2.81 -34.79 14.30
N ALA A 9 -2.32 -35.16 13.12
CA ALA A 9 -1.48 -34.28 12.30
C ALA A 9 -2.22 -33.01 11.84
N ALA A 10 -3.51 -33.11 11.51
CA ALA A 10 -4.34 -31.97 11.16
C ALA A 10 -4.58 -31.01 12.34
N ILE A 11 -4.79 -31.53 13.55
CA ILE A 11 -4.99 -30.73 14.78
C ILE A 11 -3.69 -30.02 15.20
N VAL A 12 -2.54 -30.68 15.06
CA VAL A 12 -1.21 -30.11 15.38
C VAL A 12 -0.74 -29.13 14.28
N GLY A 13 -1.18 -29.34 13.04
CA GLY A 13 -0.88 -28.51 11.88
C GLY A 13 -1.82 -27.31 11.65
N MET A 14 -2.80 -27.07 12.53
CA MET A 14 -3.63 -25.86 12.46
C MET A 14 -2.77 -24.60 12.61
N ARG A 15 -3.10 -23.58 11.82
CA ARG A 15 -2.21 -22.44 11.55
C ARG A 15 -1.92 -21.61 12.81
N PRO A 16 -0.67 -21.14 13.00
CA PRO A 16 -0.23 -20.45 14.22
C PRO A 16 -0.86 -19.07 14.51
N SER A 17 -1.51 -18.43 13.54
CA SER A 17 -1.91 -17.01 13.63
C SER A 17 -3.07 -16.70 14.57
N GLN A 18 -3.68 -17.71 15.21
CA GLN A 18 -4.84 -17.52 16.09
C GLN A 18 -4.53 -17.58 17.59
N VAL A 19 -3.26 -17.77 17.98
CA VAL A 19 -2.93 -17.95 19.39
C VAL A 19 -2.30 -16.67 19.95
N SER A 20 -3.15 -15.76 20.45
CA SER A 20 -2.70 -14.66 21.32
C SER A 20 -2.05 -15.22 22.59
N PRO A 21 -1.12 -14.50 23.26
CA PRO A 21 -0.55 -14.92 24.54
C PRO A 21 -1.60 -15.29 25.61
N THR A 22 -2.75 -14.60 25.57
CA THR A 22 -3.92 -14.84 26.44
C THR A 22 -4.77 -16.04 26.00
N GLY A 23 -4.75 -16.39 24.71
CA GLY A 23 -5.49 -17.52 24.11
C GLY A 23 -4.74 -18.86 24.14
N VAL A 24 -3.44 -18.87 24.42
CA VAL A 24 -2.59 -20.09 24.48
C VAL A 24 -3.20 -21.15 25.39
N LEU A 25 -3.70 -20.76 26.56
CA LEU A 25 -4.27 -21.68 27.53
C LEU A 25 -5.52 -22.36 26.98
N GLY A 26 -6.49 -21.58 26.46
CA GLY A 26 -7.74 -22.10 25.92
C GLY A 26 -7.54 -22.99 24.69
N TYR A 27 -6.63 -22.59 23.80
CA TYR A 27 -6.31 -23.34 22.59
C TYR A 27 -5.59 -24.67 22.90
N SER A 28 -4.62 -24.62 23.82
CA SER A 28 -3.90 -25.83 24.27
C SER A 28 -4.83 -26.80 24.99
N LEU A 29 -5.80 -26.29 25.74
CA LEU A 29 -6.79 -27.10 26.45
C LEU A 29 -7.74 -27.78 25.45
N MET A 30 -8.21 -27.07 24.42
CA MET A 30 -9.02 -27.64 23.34
C MET A 30 -8.28 -28.77 22.60
N GLN A 31 -7.03 -28.52 22.16
CA GLN A 31 -6.22 -29.53 21.47
C GLN A 31 -5.96 -30.75 22.37
N THR A 32 -5.70 -30.53 23.65
CA THR A 32 -5.51 -31.60 24.63
C THR A 32 -6.76 -32.45 24.78
N VAL A 33 -7.93 -31.84 24.89
CA VAL A 33 -9.21 -32.54 25.01
C VAL A 33 -9.47 -33.39 23.75
N LEU A 34 -9.25 -32.83 22.57
CA LEU A 34 -9.42 -33.55 21.30
C LEU A 34 -8.47 -34.76 21.18
N LEU A 35 -7.18 -34.56 21.47
CA LEU A 35 -6.17 -35.62 21.38
C LEU A 35 -6.37 -36.69 22.46
N SER A 36 -6.76 -36.28 23.67
CA SER A 36 -7.05 -37.20 24.77
C SER A 36 -8.31 -38.02 24.50
N ALA A 37 -9.34 -37.42 23.89
CA ALA A 37 -10.54 -38.14 23.47
C ALA A 37 -10.22 -39.21 22.41
N ILE A 38 -9.43 -38.86 21.40
CA ILE A 38 -8.98 -39.81 20.37
C ILE A 38 -8.23 -40.98 21.00
N LEU A 39 -7.25 -40.73 21.87
CA LEU A 39 -6.46 -41.77 22.51
C LEU A 39 -7.27 -42.62 23.50
N TYR A 40 -8.24 -42.01 24.19
CA TYR A 40 -9.16 -42.73 25.07
C TYR A 40 -9.99 -43.77 24.31
N PHE A 41 -10.64 -43.35 23.22
CA PHE A 41 -11.51 -44.23 22.43
C PHE A 41 -10.76 -45.25 21.58
N THR A 42 -9.47 -45.01 21.27
CA THR A 42 -8.68 -45.91 20.42
C THR A 42 -7.78 -46.86 21.19
N TRP A 43 -7.32 -46.50 22.39
CA TRP A 43 -6.21 -47.21 23.06
C TRP A 43 -6.36 -47.36 24.57
N MET A 44 -7.02 -46.43 25.27
CA MET A 44 -7.00 -46.41 26.75
C MET A 44 -8.32 -46.84 27.41
N ARG A 45 -9.34 -47.23 26.62
CA ARG A 45 -10.68 -47.57 27.10
C ARG A 45 -10.71 -48.71 28.14
N ASP A 46 -9.85 -49.71 27.97
CA ASP A 46 -9.85 -50.92 28.80
C ASP A 46 -8.78 -50.89 29.93
N GLY A 47 -8.16 -49.71 30.16
CA GLY A 47 -7.11 -49.52 31.16
C GLY A 47 -7.59 -48.95 32.50
N PRO A 48 -6.73 -48.94 33.53
CA PRO A 48 -7.05 -48.32 34.81
C PRO A 48 -7.33 -46.81 34.66
N THR A 49 -8.31 -46.32 35.42
CA THR A 49 -8.90 -44.97 35.31
C THR A 49 -7.91 -43.80 35.45
N TRP A 50 -6.73 -44.04 36.04
CA TRP A 50 -5.68 -43.02 36.17
C TRP A 50 -4.89 -42.77 34.86
N ARG A 51 -4.83 -43.75 33.95
CA ARG A 51 -4.03 -43.65 32.71
C ARG A 51 -4.51 -42.56 31.74
N PRO A 52 -5.83 -42.41 31.46
CA PRO A 52 -6.32 -41.31 30.63
C PRO A 52 -6.02 -39.94 31.23
N ILE A 53 -6.12 -39.81 32.56
CA ILE A 53 -5.89 -38.55 33.29
C ILE A 53 -4.41 -38.16 33.21
N ALA A 54 -3.49 -39.09 33.49
CA ALA A 54 -2.05 -38.84 33.41
C ALA A 54 -1.60 -38.51 31.97
N THR A 55 -2.18 -39.18 30.96
CA THR A 55 -1.87 -38.94 29.54
C THR A 55 -2.38 -37.59 29.07
N ALA A 56 -3.59 -37.18 29.49
CA ALA A 56 -4.14 -35.86 29.18
C ALA A 56 -3.30 -34.73 29.81
N ALA A 57 -2.87 -34.91 31.07
CA ALA A 57 -1.99 -33.95 31.74
C ALA A 57 -0.62 -33.81 31.04
N GLY A 58 -0.02 -34.93 30.63
CA GLY A 58 1.24 -34.92 29.87
C GLY A 58 1.11 -34.27 28.48
N LEU A 59 0.02 -34.56 27.77
CA LEU A 59 -0.26 -33.93 26.46
C LEU A 59 -0.48 -32.43 26.59
N PHE A 60 -1.20 -31.99 27.62
CA PHE A 60 -1.44 -30.57 27.88
C PHE A 60 -0.14 -29.80 28.00
N VAL A 61 0.81 -30.30 28.79
CA VAL A 61 2.11 -29.63 28.99
C VAL A 61 2.89 -29.53 27.68
N VAL A 62 2.96 -30.60 26.89
CA VAL A 62 3.69 -30.59 25.61
C VAL A 62 3.03 -29.65 24.60
N ILE A 63 1.70 -29.70 24.47
CA ILE A 63 0.93 -28.84 23.57
C ILE A 63 1.06 -27.38 23.99
N MET A 64 0.98 -27.11 25.29
CA MET A 64 1.14 -25.77 25.84
C MET A 64 2.54 -25.21 25.57
N LEU A 65 3.61 -26.01 25.76
CA LEU A 65 4.97 -25.58 25.43
C LEU A 65 5.16 -25.29 23.93
N VAL A 66 4.60 -26.13 23.05
CA VAL A 66 4.63 -25.91 21.60
C VAL A 66 3.85 -24.65 21.20
N ASN A 67 2.69 -24.41 21.82
CA ASN A 67 1.88 -23.23 21.54
C ASN A 67 2.46 -21.95 22.14
N LEU A 68 3.13 -22.02 23.29
CA LEU A 68 3.90 -20.92 23.88
C LEU A 68 5.09 -20.55 23.00
N ASP A 69 5.88 -21.53 22.56
CA ASP A 69 7.02 -21.31 21.65
C ASP A 69 6.56 -20.77 20.28
N LYS A 70 5.40 -21.21 19.78
CA LYS A 70 4.76 -20.58 18.60
C LYS A 70 4.38 -19.13 18.91
N ALA A 71 3.67 -18.85 20.00
CA ALA A 71 3.27 -17.48 20.37
C ALA A 71 4.48 -16.54 20.50
N ASP A 72 5.58 -16.99 21.12
CA ASP A 72 6.82 -16.23 21.25
C ASP A 72 7.48 -15.96 19.88
N ARG A 73 7.58 -16.98 19.02
CA ARG A 73 8.10 -16.81 17.65
C ARG A 73 7.24 -15.86 16.82
N HIS A 74 5.93 -15.86 17.01
CA HIS A 74 5.00 -14.93 16.37
C HIS A 74 5.16 -13.50 16.89
N ALA A 75 5.28 -13.30 18.21
CA ALA A 75 5.54 -11.98 18.79
C ALA A 75 6.87 -11.39 18.29
N VAL A 76 7.92 -12.22 18.17
CA VAL A 76 9.20 -11.81 17.57
C VAL A 76 9.06 -11.48 16.08
N ALA A 77 8.36 -12.30 15.31
CA ALA A 77 8.13 -12.07 13.87
C ALA A 77 7.33 -10.78 13.61
N VAL A 78 6.36 -10.48 14.46
CA VAL A 78 5.57 -9.25 14.40
C VAL A 78 6.39 -8.03 14.79
N LYS A 79 7.21 -8.13 15.85
CA LYS A 79 8.14 -7.04 16.22
C LYS A 79 9.16 -6.77 15.11
N ALA A 80 9.64 -7.83 14.44
CA ALA A 80 10.49 -7.73 13.27
C ALA A 80 9.74 -7.09 12.07
N ASP A 81 8.48 -7.46 11.83
CA ASP A 81 7.65 -6.85 10.79
C ASP A 81 7.45 -5.35 11.04
N MET A 82 7.14 -4.95 12.27
CA MET A 82 6.99 -3.53 12.62
C MET A 82 8.30 -2.76 12.47
N ALA A 83 9.44 -3.39 12.77
CA ALA A 83 10.75 -2.80 12.51
C ALA A 83 11.03 -2.65 11.01
N THR A 84 10.58 -3.59 10.18
CA THR A 84 10.65 -3.49 8.71
C THR A 84 9.70 -2.44 8.17
N PHE A 85 8.46 -2.39 8.66
CA PHE A 85 7.46 -1.39 8.31
C PHE A 85 7.95 0.03 8.62
N GLY A 86 8.62 0.22 9.77
CA GLY A 86 9.24 1.49 10.15
C GLY A 86 10.38 1.94 9.23
N LYS A 87 10.93 1.06 8.40
CA LYS A 87 11.96 1.36 7.40
C LYS A 87 11.39 1.64 6.01
N LEU A 88 10.09 1.44 5.80
CA LEU A 88 9.42 1.81 4.55
C LEU A 88 9.36 3.33 4.46
N TYR A 89 9.75 3.90 3.31
CA TYR A 89 9.60 5.33 3.07
C TYR A 89 9.34 5.61 1.59
N PHE A 90 8.69 6.73 1.30
CA PHE A 90 8.59 7.23 -0.06
C PHE A 90 9.79 8.12 -0.38
N ASP A 91 10.43 7.89 -1.53
CA ASP A 91 11.49 8.75 -2.03
C ASP A 91 10.96 10.09 -2.58
N ALA A 92 11.85 10.90 -3.15
CA ALA A 92 11.49 12.19 -3.75
C ALA A 92 10.58 12.05 -4.98
N GLY A 93 10.60 10.91 -5.66
CA GLY A 93 9.72 10.59 -6.78
C GLY A 93 8.38 9.99 -6.36
N GLY A 94 8.12 9.86 -5.04
CA GLY A 94 6.90 9.27 -4.53
C GLY A 94 6.84 7.74 -4.65
N ARG A 95 7.96 7.07 -4.91
CA ARG A 95 8.03 5.60 -4.97
C ARG A 95 8.35 5.02 -3.60
N LEU A 96 7.70 3.91 -3.25
CA LEU A 96 7.94 3.23 -1.98
C LEU A 96 9.28 2.50 -2.05
N VAL A 97 10.21 2.88 -1.18
CA VAL A 97 11.47 2.18 -0.95
C VAL A 97 11.27 1.22 0.22
N ALA A 98 11.50 -0.06 -0.05
CA ALA A 98 11.47 -1.13 0.94
C ALA A 98 12.87 -1.72 1.15
N PRO A 99 13.17 -2.29 2.34
CA PRO A 99 14.42 -3.02 2.56
C PRO A 99 14.61 -4.14 1.52
N PRO A 100 15.83 -4.37 1.03
CA PRO A 100 16.07 -5.22 -0.13
C PRO A 100 15.82 -6.70 0.12
N ASP A 101 15.86 -7.14 1.38
CA ASP A 101 15.61 -8.54 1.76
C ASP A 101 14.11 -8.80 1.91
N PRO A 102 13.45 -9.52 0.97
CA PRO A 102 12.02 -9.79 1.04
C PRO A 102 11.64 -10.77 2.15
N SER A 103 12.60 -11.59 2.62
CA SER A 103 12.37 -12.55 3.71
C SER A 103 12.18 -11.85 5.07
N SER A 104 12.65 -10.61 5.19
CA SER A 104 12.47 -9.75 6.37
C SER A 104 11.13 -9.02 6.42
N HIS A 105 10.30 -9.11 5.36
CA HIS A 105 9.02 -8.42 5.29
C HIS A 105 7.94 -9.29 5.92
N GLY A 106 7.40 -8.89 7.06
CA GLY A 106 6.27 -9.57 7.66
C GLY A 106 4.93 -9.21 7.00
N PRO A 107 3.82 -9.74 7.53
CA PRO A 107 2.50 -9.63 6.92
C PRO A 107 2.05 -8.20 6.60
N PHE A 108 2.23 -7.24 7.52
CA PHE A 108 1.82 -5.84 7.33
C PHE A 108 2.74 -5.11 6.34
N SER A 109 4.05 -5.34 6.40
CA SER A 109 5.00 -4.78 5.42
C SER A 109 4.66 -5.26 4.00
N ARG A 110 4.37 -6.56 3.83
CA ARG A 110 3.99 -7.12 2.53
C ARG A 110 2.68 -6.53 1.99
N ALA A 111 1.65 -6.39 2.83
CA ALA A 111 0.38 -5.75 2.44
C ALA A 111 0.59 -4.29 1.99
N THR A 112 1.41 -3.55 2.74
CA THR A 112 1.76 -2.15 2.41
C THR A 112 2.52 -2.04 1.09
N ILE A 113 3.52 -2.89 0.88
CA ILE A 113 4.31 -2.93 -0.36
C ILE A 113 3.42 -3.28 -1.55
N LYS A 114 2.50 -4.24 -1.39
CA LYS A 114 1.54 -4.63 -2.44
C LYS A 114 0.67 -3.44 -2.83
N LEU A 115 0.06 -2.76 -1.86
CA LEU A 115 -0.77 -1.57 -2.13
C LEU A 115 0.04 -0.47 -2.83
N ALA A 116 1.25 -0.18 -2.34
CA ALA A 116 2.11 0.85 -2.94
C ALA A 116 2.49 0.53 -4.39
N LYS A 117 2.80 -0.73 -4.71
CA LYS A 117 3.08 -1.18 -6.09
C LYS A 117 1.86 -1.06 -7.00
N GLU A 118 0.66 -1.37 -6.50
CA GLU A 118 -0.58 -1.18 -7.27
C GLU A 118 -0.84 0.31 -7.56
N THR A 119 -0.58 1.19 -6.59
CA THR A 119 -0.67 2.65 -6.78
C THR A 119 0.42 3.19 -7.71
N GLU A 120 1.67 2.71 -7.59
CA GLU A 120 2.78 3.06 -8.48
C GLU A 120 2.45 2.71 -9.94
N LYS A 121 1.91 1.51 -10.17
CA LYS A 121 1.45 1.10 -11.50
C LYS A 121 0.37 2.04 -12.06
N LEU A 122 -0.58 2.47 -11.24
CA LEU A 122 -1.60 3.44 -11.66
C LEU A 122 -0.97 4.78 -12.07
N ASN A 123 0.04 5.23 -11.32
CA ASN A 123 0.78 6.45 -11.63
C ASN A 123 1.61 6.30 -12.92
N ASP A 124 2.31 5.17 -13.10
CA ASP A 124 3.10 4.91 -14.31
C ASP A 124 2.21 4.85 -15.56
N GLU A 125 1.01 4.26 -15.48
CA GLU A 125 0.01 4.29 -16.56
C GLU A 125 -0.42 5.72 -16.90
N TYR A 126 -0.67 6.55 -15.88
CA TYR A 126 -1.03 7.97 -16.06
C TYR A 126 0.12 8.77 -16.70
N MET A 127 1.35 8.61 -16.19
CA MET A 127 2.53 9.29 -16.72
C MET A 127 2.85 8.89 -18.16
N LEU A 128 2.67 7.60 -18.51
CA LEU A 128 2.80 7.14 -19.88
C LEU A 128 1.77 7.80 -20.80
N GLN A 129 0.53 7.95 -20.33
CA GLN A 129 -0.51 8.63 -21.10
C GLN A 129 -0.21 10.12 -21.31
N LEU A 130 0.33 10.79 -20.29
CA LEU A 130 0.79 12.18 -20.42
C LEU A 130 1.94 12.30 -21.44
N ASP A 131 2.91 11.38 -21.42
CA ASP A 131 4.02 11.36 -22.36
C ASP A 131 3.54 11.16 -23.80
N GLN A 132 2.67 10.16 -24.02
CA GLN A 132 2.06 9.88 -25.32
C GLN A 132 1.20 11.03 -25.86
N SER A 133 0.61 11.84 -24.98
CA SER A 133 -0.13 13.04 -25.38
C SER A 133 0.76 14.20 -25.82
N GLY A 134 2.08 14.10 -25.60
CA GLY A 134 3.05 15.16 -25.84
C GLY A 134 3.13 16.20 -24.71
N MET A 135 2.30 16.09 -23.66
CA MET A 135 2.25 17.05 -22.55
C MET A 135 3.61 17.19 -21.83
N LEU A 136 4.35 16.09 -21.62
CA LEU A 136 5.64 16.15 -20.92
C LEU A 136 6.74 16.85 -21.72
N ALA A 137 6.64 16.87 -23.05
CA ALA A 137 7.60 17.53 -23.93
C ALA A 137 7.24 19.00 -24.23
N LEU A 138 6.03 19.44 -23.84
CA LEU A 138 5.47 20.73 -24.20
C LEU A 138 6.29 21.94 -23.71
N PHE A 139 7.08 21.75 -22.65
CA PHE A 139 7.84 22.83 -22.02
C PHE A 139 9.32 22.82 -22.42
N ASP A 140 9.69 22.05 -23.45
CA ASP A 140 11.02 22.03 -24.04
C ASP A 140 10.96 22.59 -25.47
N ALA A 141 11.35 23.86 -25.62
CA ALA A 141 11.30 24.53 -26.91
C ALA A 141 12.15 23.85 -27.99
N ASN A 142 13.25 23.20 -27.61
CA ASN A 142 14.10 22.48 -28.52
C ASN A 142 13.43 21.20 -29.03
N ARG A 143 12.71 20.47 -28.16
CA ARG A 143 11.92 19.30 -28.59
C ARG A 143 10.85 19.69 -29.59
N ILE A 144 10.14 20.79 -29.36
CA ILE A 144 9.09 21.25 -30.28
C ILE A 144 9.68 21.78 -31.58
N ARG A 145 10.85 22.44 -31.53
CA ARG A 145 11.56 22.83 -32.76
C ARG A 145 11.93 21.62 -33.62
N VAL A 146 12.36 20.51 -33.00
CA VAL A 146 12.72 19.27 -33.71
C VAL A 146 11.48 18.52 -34.18
N ASN A 147 10.40 18.54 -33.40
CA ASN A 147 9.12 17.91 -33.73
C ASN A 147 7.95 18.91 -33.61
N PRO A 148 7.74 19.76 -34.65
CA PRO A 148 6.73 20.82 -34.60
C PRO A 148 5.29 20.31 -34.61
N ASP A 149 5.06 19.05 -34.97
CA ASP A 149 3.71 18.46 -34.96
C ASP A 149 3.17 18.27 -33.53
N MET A 150 4.04 18.29 -32.51
CA MET A 150 3.64 18.19 -31.08
C MET A 150 2.69 19.32 -30.66
N VAL A 151 2.88 20.54 -31.17
CA VAL A 151 1.99 21.68 -30.87
C VAL A 151 0.85 21.83 -31.86
N LYS A 152 0.82 21.02 -32.93
CA LYS A 152 -0.33 21.00 -33.87
C LYS A 152 -1.45 20.10 -33.37
N ASN A 153 -1.14 19.14 -32.48
CA ASN A 153 -2.12 18.21 -31.92
C ASN A 153 -2.42 18.47 -30.43
N CYS A 154 -2.74 19.72 -30.07
CA CYS A 154 -3.13 20.06 -28.69
C CYS A 154 -4.37 19.26 -28.20
N GLY A 155 -5.20 18.77 -29.13
CA GLY A 155 -6.34 17.90 -28.83
C GLY A 155 -5.95 16.62 -28.09
N ALA A 156 -4.77 16.06 -28.35
CA ALA A 156 -4.29 14.87 -27.65
C ALA A 156 -4.08 15.12 -26.15
N ILE A 157 -3.63 16.32 -25.76
CA ILE A 157 -3.42 16.69 -24.35
C ILE A 157 -4.77 16.73 -23.62
N ILE A 158 -5.74 17.48 -24.14
CA ILE A 158 -7.04 17.64 -23.46
C ILE A 158 -7.86 16.35 -23.46
N ALA A 159 -7.63 15.44 -24.42
CA ALA A 159 -8.27 14.12 -24.43
C ALA A 159 -7.96 13.31 -23.16
N VAL A 160 -6.74 13.43 -22.60
CA VAL A 160 -6.37 12.74 -21.35
C VAL A 160 -7.27 13.13 -20.18
N LYS A 161 -7.81 14.37 -20.17
CA LYS A 161 -8.69 14.84 -19.11
C LYS A 161 -9.93 13.95 -18.94
N SER A 162 -10.43 13.38 -20.04
CA SER A 162 -11.61 12.49 -20.01
C SER A 162 -11.38 11.19 -19.21
N ASP A 163 -10.12 10.77 -19.05
CA ASP A 163 -9.75 9.59 -18.26
C ASP A 163 -9.53 9.90 -16.78
N ILE A 164 -9.44 11.18 -16.37
CA ILE A 164 -9.21 11.56 -14.97
C ILE A 164 -10.24 10.95 -14.00
N PRO A 165 -11.57 10.97 -14.30
CA PRO A 165 -12.55 10.29 -13.44
C PRO A 165 -12.28 8.79 -13.28
N LYS A 166 -11.80 8.12 -14.33
CA LYS A 166 -11.45 6.69 -14.30
C LYS A 166 -10.23 6.45 -13.41
N TYR A 167 -9.17 7.24 -13.54
CA TYR A 167 -8.01 7.15 -12.65
C TYR A 167 -8.37 7.44 -11.20
N LYS A 168 -9.19 8.46 -10.95
CA LYS A 168 -9.72 8.77 -9.61
C LYS A 168 -10.47 7.60 -9.00
N ALA A 169 -11.44 7.04 -9.73
CA ALA A 169 -12.20 5.89 -9.27
C ALA A 169 -11.31 4.67 -9.00
N ARG A 170 -10.33 4.39 -9.87
CA ARG A 170 -9.35 3.31 -9.66
C ARG A 170 -8.49 3.55 -8.43
N HIS A 171 -7.99 4.75 -8.20
CA HIS A 171 -7.18 5.07 -7.03
C HIS A 171 -7.99 4.91 -5.73
N LEU A 172 -9.23 5.40 -5.69
CA LEU A 172 -10.14 5.21 -4.56
C LEU A 172 -10.46 3.72 -4.32
N ALA A 173 -10.65 2.94 -5.40
CA ALA A 173 -10.86 1.50 -5.28
C ALA A 173 -9.62 0.76 -4.75
N LEU A 174 -8.40 1.22 -5.10
CA LEU A 174 -7.15 0.64 -4.61
C LEU A 174 -6.98 0.84 -3.10
N ILE A 175 -7.26 2.03 -2.56
CA ILE A 175 -7.15 2.25 -1.10
C ILE A 175 -8.19 1.43 -0.31
N GLU A 176 -9.39 1.25 -0.86
CA GLU A 176 -10.45 0.43 -0.25
C GLU A 176 -10.14 -1.06 -0.32
N LYS A 177 -9.61 -1.51 -1.46
CA LYS A 177 -9.06 -2.86 -1.59
C LYS A 177 -7.90 -3.06 -0.61
N GLY A 178 -7.00 -2.09 -0.50
CA GLY A 178 -5.92 -2.08 0.47
C GLY A 178 -6.46 -2.31 1.88
N ARG A 179 -7.41 -1.49 2.33
CA ARG A 179 -8.08 -1.66 3.64
C ARG A 179 -8.60 -3.09 3.87
N ARG A 180 -9.29 -3.68 2.90
CA ARG A 180 -9.77 -5.08 2.96
C ARG A 180 -8.61 -6.09 3.00
N ASP A 181 -7.59 -5.90 2.18
CA ASP A 181 -6.40 -6.76 2.16
C ASP A 181 -5.69 -6.78 3.53
N PHE A 182 -5.85 -5.73 4.37
CA PHE A 182 -5.36 -5.70 5.76
C PHE A 182 -6.22 -6.52 6.75
N GLU A 183 -7.48 -6.80 6.45
CA GLU A 183 -8.34 -7.68 7.29
C GLU A 183 -7.89 -9.13 7.22
N ASP A 184 -7.37 -9.54 6.06
CA ASP A 184 -6.89 -10.91 5.78
C ASP A 184 -5.40 -11.11 6.13
N VAL A 185 -4.76 -10.13 6.79
CA VAL A 185 -3.36 -10.22 7.19
C VAL A 185 -3.18 -11.29 8.26
N ASP A 186 -2.21 -12.18 8.04
CA ASP A 186 -1.85 -13.29 8.93
C ASP A 186 -1.13 -12.79 10.21
N ALA A 187 -1.87 -12.12 11.09
CA ALA A 187 -1.42 -11.54 12.36
C ALA A 187 -2.48 -11.69 13.47
N GLU A 188 -2.11 -11.38 14.72
CA GLU A 188 -3.02 -11.43 15.88
C GLU A 188 -4.21 -10.47 15.70
N SER A 189 -5.43 -10.94 16.03
CA SER A 189 -6.66 -10.20 15.77
C SER A 189 -6.68 -8.81 16.42
N GLU A 190 -6.23 -8.68 17.68
CA GLU A 190 -6.17 -7.38 18.37
C GLU A 190 -5.27 -6.37 17.63
N MET A 191 -4.22 -6.87 16.99
CA MET A 191 -3.28 -6.06 16.23
C MET A 191 -3.84 -5.66 14.87
N VAL A 192 -4.46 -6.61 14.16
CA VAL A 192 -5.18 -6.33 12.91
C VAL A 192 -6.24 -5.27 13.17
N GLU A 193 -7.02 -5.39 14.25
CA GLU A 193 -7.98 -4.37 14.66
C GLU A 193 -7.33 -3.01 14.98
N ALA A 194 -6.20 -2.98 15.70
CA ALA A 194 -5.48 -1.74 15.99
C ALA A 194 -4.99 -1.04 14.70
N VAL A 195 -4.47 -1.80 13.74
CA VAL A 195 -4.05 -1.29 12.44
C VAL A 195 -5.26 -0.78 11.65
N LEU A 196 -6.35 -1.56 11.58
CA LEU A 196 -7.58 -1.17 10.88
C LEU A 196 -8.19 0.10 11.49
N ARG A 197 -8.27 0.24 12.82
CA ARG A 197 -8.67 1.49 13.49
C ARG A 197 -7.77 2.66 13.09
N GLY A 198 -6.47 2.42 13.00
CA GLY A 198 -5.48 3.40 12.54
C GLY A 198 -5.68 3.81 11.07
N MET A 199 -6.08 2.87 10.20
CA MET A 199 -6.42 3.13 8.80
C MET A 199 -7.75 3.86 8.66
N ASP A 200 -8.80 3.39 9.32
CA ASP A 200 -10.15 3.94 9.25
C ASP A 200 -10.20 5.40 9.73
N SER A 201 -9.47 5.72 10.81
CA SER A 201 -9.36 7.11 11.30
C SER A 201 -8.69 8.07 10.31
N ARG A 202 -7.88 7.56 9.37
CA ARG A 202 -7.15 8.35 8.37
C ARG A 202 -7.78 8.28 6.98
N MET A 203 -8.69 7.33 6.75
CA MET A 203 -9.33 7.10 5.46
C MET A 203 -10.08 8.32 4.91
N PRO A 204 -10.83 9.12 5.70
CA PRO A 204 -11.49 10.32 5.18
C PRO A 204 -10.51 11.32 4.58
N GLN A 205 -9.37 11.55 5.24
CA GLN A 205 -8.34 12.45 4.72
C GLN A 205 -7.66 11.87 3.48
N ALA A 206 -7.32 10.57 3.49
CA ALA A 206 -6.70 9.92 2.33
C ALA A 206 -7.61 9.99 1.08
N ARG A 207 -8.92 9.81 1.24
CA ARG A 207 -9.91 9.97 0.18
C ARG A 207 -9.94 11.41 -0.34
N SER A 208 -10.01 12.39 0.56
CA SER A 208 -9.98 13.81 0.19
C SER A 208 -8.71 14.21 -0.56
N ASP A 209 -7.55 13.72 -0.12
CA ASP A 209 -6.26 13.96 -0.77
C ASP A 209 -6.22 13.38 -2.18
N ILE A 210 -6.74 12.15 -2.38
CA ILE A 210 -6.82 11.48 -3.68
C ILE A 210 -7.76 12.25 -4.62
N GLU A 211 -8.95 12.62 -4.15
CA GLU A 211 -9.91 13.40 -4.93
C GLU A 211 -9.30 14.72 -5.36
N ARG A 212 -8.71 15.47 -4.42
CA ARG A 212 -8.05 16.74 -4.71
C ARG A 212 -6.89 16.58 -5.68
N SER A 213 -6.07 15.54 -5.52
CA SER A 213 -4.92 15.29 -6.41
C SER A 213 -5.38 15.03 -7.84
N TRP A 214 -6.42 14.22 -8.05
CA TRP A 214 -6.94 13.97 -9.40
C TRP A 214 -7.62 15.20 -10.01
N ASP A 215 -8.32 16.01 -9.20
CA ASP A 215 -8.90 17.27 -9.67
C ASP A 215 -7.81 18.30 -10.06
N LEU A 216 -6.66 18.30 -9.36
CA LEU A 216 -5.48 19.11 -9.70
C LEU A 216 -4.82 18.61 -11.00
N ASN A 217 -4.66 17.30 -11.17
CA ASN A 217 -4.16 16.70 -12.41
C ASN A 217 -5.05 17.07 -13.61
N GLY A 218 -6.37 17.08 -13.43
CA GLY A 218 -7.31 17.56 -14.46
C GLY A 218 -7.07 19.02 -14.85
N GLN A 219 -6.82 19.90 -13.87
CA GLN A 219 -6.49 21.31 -14.11
C GLN A 219 -5.10 21.48 -14.76
N GLN A 220 -4.14 20.62 -14.47
CA GLN A 220 -2.84 20.65 -15.13
C GLN A 220 -2.97 20.34 -16.62
N ILE A 221 -3.79 19.35 -16.98
CA ILE A 221 -4.08 19.02 -18.38
C ILE A 221 -4.72 20.21 -19.11
N GLU A 222 -5.67 20.91 -18.48
CA GLU A 222 -6.29 22.12 -19.06
C GLU A 222 -5.27 23.24 -19.29
N ALA A 223 -4.42 23.51 -18.30
CA ALA A 223 -3.40 24.55 -18.40
C ALA A 223 -2.33 24.21 -19.46
N ALA A 224 -1.92 22.94 -19.55
CA ALA A 224 -1.02 22.47 -20.61
C ALA A 224 -1.67 22.55 -21.98
N HIS A 225 -2.94 22.16 -22.12
CA HIS A 225 -3.68 22.34 -23.37
C HIS A 225 -3.71 23.81 -23.81
N ALA A 226 -4.00 24.74 -22.88
CA ALA A 226 -4.02 26.16 -23.19
C ALA A 226 -2.62 26.70 -23.56
N ALA A 227 -1.55 26.27 -22.88
CA ALA A 227 -0.17 26.58 -23.26
C ALA A 227 0.17 26.07 -24.67
N CYS A 228 -0.24 24.84 -25.00
CA CYS A 228 -0.09 24.28 -26.34
C CYS A 228 -0.79 25.13 -27.41
N GLN A 229 -2.02 25.61 -27.15
CA GLN A 229 -2.73 26.49 -28.09
C GLN A 229 -2.02 27.82 -28.33
N VAL A 230 -1.28 28.35 -27.33
CA VAL A 230 -0.44 29.53 -27.53
C VAL A 230 0.75 29.20 -28.42
N LEU A 231 1.44 28.09 -28.15
CA LEU A 231 2.59 27.65 -28.97
C LEU A 231 2.18 27.30 -30.41
N ALA A 232 0.98 26.75 -30.62
CA ALA A 232 0.45 26.42 -31.94
C ALA A 232 0.33 27.63 -32.88
N ARG A 233 0.30 28.86 -32.35
CA ARG A 233 0.25 30.11 -33.14
C ARG A 233 1.57 30.40 -33.86
N GLY A 234 2.67 29.78 -33.45
CA GLY A 234 3.98 29.91 -34.10
C GLY A 234 4.71 31.24 -33.88
N ASN A 235 4.22 32.11 -32.99
CA ASN A 235 4.85 33.39 -32.67
C ASN A 235 6.02 33.26 -31.67
N TRP A 236 6.92 32.33 -31.92
CA TRP A 236 8.07 32.04 -31.07
C TRP A 236 9.19 31.34 -31.86
N HIS A 237 10.40 31.34 -31.30
CA HIS A 237 11.51 30.50 -31.74
C HIS A 237 12.20 29.87 -30.52
N ALA A 238 12.87 28.74 -30.70
CA ALA A 238 13.59 28.10 -29.60
C ALA A 238 14.91 28.84 -29.32
N GLN A 239 15.15 29.15 -28.05
CA GLN A 239 16.42 29.66 -27.55
C GLN A 239 16.92 28.68 -26.48
N GLY A 240 17.58 27.60 -26.90
CA GLY A 240 17.83 26.47 -26.00
C GLY A 240 16.51 25.77 -25.62
N THR A 241 16.28 25.52 -24.34
CA THR A 241 15.04 24.88 -23.85
C THR A 241 13.87 25.85 -23.67
N VAL A 242 14.10 27.16 -23.82
CA VAL A 242 13.07 28.19 -23.60
C VAL A 242 12.49 28.73 -24.90
N PHE A 243 11.25 29.20 -24.83
CA PHE A 243 10.53 29.84 -25.94
C PHE A 243 10.82 31.34 -25.97
N ALA A 244 11.44 31.81 -27.04
CA ALA A 244 11.60 33.23 -27.31
C ALA A 244 10.43 33.71 -28.19
N PHE A 245 9.42 34.31 -27.55
CA PHE A 245 8.21 34.79 -28.23
C PHE A 245 8.47 36.05 -29.05
N THR A 246 7.89 36.12 -30.25
CA THR A 246 7.89 37.32 -31.10
C THR A 246 6.70 38.24 -30.83
N SER A 247 5.73 37.76 -30.04
CA SER A 247 4.51 38.46 -29.66
C SER A 247 4.42 38.60 -28.14
N ARG A 248 4.27 39.84 -27.64
CA ARG A 248 4.14 40.13 -26.20
C ARG A 248 2.85 39.52 -25.62
N SER A 249 1.77 39.49 -26.39
CA SER A 249 0.51 38.90 -25.92
C SER A 249 0.58 37.39 -25.81
N ASP A 250 1.30 36.71 -26.72
CA ASP A 250 1.52 35.26 -26.64
C ASP A 250 2.48 34.89 -25.52
N MET A 251 3.57 35.65 -25.34
CA MET A 251 4.46 35.50 -24.19
C MET A 251 3.68 35.56 -22.87
N ALA A 252 2.91 36.63 -22.67
CA ALA A 252 2.11 36.80 -21.46
C ALA A 252 1.04 35.72 -21.29
N ALA A 253 0.49 35.17 -22.39
CA ALA A 253 -0.46 34.07 -22.32
C ALA A 253 0.21 32.76 -21.91
N PHE A 254 1.36 32.44 -22.51
CA PHE A 254 2.14 31.26 -22.17
C PHE A 254 2.65 31.29 -20.74
N ASP A 255 3.15 32.45 -20.28
CA ASP A 255 3.63 32.65 -18.91
C ASP A 255 2.51 32.39 -17.90
N ARG A 256 1.30 32.92 -18.13
CA ARG A 256 0.14 32.66 -17.24
C ARG A 256 -0.19 31.17 -17.12
N HIS A 257 -0.12 30.42 -18.22
CA HIS A 257 -0.40 28.98 -18.19
C HIS A 257 0.73 28.18 -17.53
N SER A 258 1.99 28.60 -17.74
CA SER A 258 3.17 28.03 -17.10
C SER A 258 3.17 28.27 -15.59
N ASP A 259 2.85 29.50 -15.16
CA ASP A 259 2.70 29.86 -13.75
C ASP A 259 1.58 29.06 -13.09
N ARG A 260 0.46 28.88 -13.80
CA ARG A 260 -0.64 28.04 -13.32
C ARG A 260 -0.21 26.59 -13.15
N LEU A 261 0.54 26.02 -14.09
CA LEU A 261 1.09 24.67 -13.97
C LEU A 261 2.02 24.54 -12.76
N ASN A 262 2.92 25.51 -12.57
CA ASN A 262 3.82 25.55 -11.43
C ASN A 262 3.07 25.62 -10.09
N ASP A 263 2.02 26.44 -9.99
CA ASP A 263 1.15 26.52 -8.82
C ASP A 263 0.44 25.20 -8.53
N LEU A 264 -0.13 24.57 -9.57
CA LEU A 264 -0.79 23.26 -9.44
C LEU A 264 0.20 22.15 -9.00
N THR A 265 1.43 22.15 -9.53
CA THR A 265 2.48 21.22 -9.11
C THR A 265 2.85 21.41 -7.65
N LYS A 266 3.02 22.64 -7.18
CA LYS A 266 3.28 22.93 -5.75
C LYS A 266 2.14 22.46 -4.83
N GLN A 267 0.89 22.56 -5.28
CA GLN A 267 -0.25 22.02 -4.54
C GLN A 267 -0.22 20.49 -4.46
N LEU A 268 0.14 19.79 -5.55
CA LEU A 268 0.32 18.34 -5.56
C LEU A 268 1.49 17.91 -4.64
N GLU A 269 2.61 18.61 -4.69
CA GLU A 269 3.76 18.39 -3.79
C GLU A 269 3.35 18.57 -2.33
N THR A 270 2.56 19.59 -2.01
CA THR A 270 2.05 19.83 -0.65
C THR A 270 1.21 18.65 -0.14
N ILE A 271 0.34 18.09 -0.99
CA ILE A 271 -0.47 16.90 -0.63
C ILE A 271 0.44 15.69 -0.40
N ALA A 272 1.40 15.45 -1.31
CA ALA A 272 2.34 14.34 -1.21
C ALA A 272 3.20 14.45 0.06
N ASP A 273 3.72 15.63 0.37
CA ASP A 273 4.52 15.92 1.54
C ASP A 273 3.74 15.68 2.84
N ALA A 274 2.50 16.17 2.90
CA ALA A 274 1.61 15.95 4.02
C ALA A 274 1.33 14.44 4.20
N GLY A 275 1.17 13.69 3.10
CA GLY A 275 1.04 12.23 3.11
C GLY A 275 2.26 11.52 3.68
N ARG A 276 3.47 11.90 3.23
CA ARG A 276 4.74 11.35 3.75
C ARG A 276 4.92 11.66 5.24
N GLN A 277 4.55 12.86 5.69
CA GLN A 277 4.60 13.23 7.11
C GLN A 277 3.62 12.41 7.95
N ARG A 278 2.40 12.15 7.46
CA ARG A 278 1.41 11.29 8.14
C ARG A 278 1.91 9.85 8.26
N MET A 279 2.50 9.28 7.21
CA MET A 279 3.09 7.94 7.28
C MET A 279 4.20 7.87 8.33
N ARG A 280 5.12 8.84 8.34
CA ARG A 280 6.18 8.91 9.35
C ARG A 280 5.64 9.08 10.77
N ALA A 281 4.56 9.84 10.95
CA ALA A 281 3.88 9.98 12.25
C ALA A 281 3.29 8.64 12.71
N ALA A 282 2.57 7.94 11.83
CA ALA A 282 2.01 6.62 12.12
C ALA A 282 3.10 5.58 12.47
N GLN A 283 4.21 5.56 11.73
CA GLN A 283 5.37 4.71 12.04
C GLN A 283 5.95 4.99 13.42
N ARG A 284 6.05 6.27 13.82
CA ARG A 284 6.55 6.65 15.15
C ARG A 284 5.58 6.28 16.27
N GLU A 285 4.28 6.43 16.06
CA GLU A 285 3.24 5.99 17.00
C GLU A 285 3.32 4.47 17.22
N MET A 286 3.39 3.70 16.14
CA MET A 286 3.54 2.24 16.20
C MET A 286 4.84 1.83 16.91
N ALA A 287 5.96 2.49 16.61
CA ALA A 287 7.23 2.20 17.29
C ALA A 287 7.21 2.50 18.80
N ARG A 288 6.36 3.43 19.27
CA ARG A 288 6.20 3.73 20.70
C ARG A 288 5.26 2.75 21.39
N GLY A 289 4.21 2.27 20.73
CA GLY A 289 3.29 1.27 21.28
C GLY A 289 3.90 -0.12 21.44
N LEU A 290 5.09 -0.36 20.87
CA LEU A 290 5.86 -1.61 20.97
C LEU A 290 6.90 -1.61 22.12
N LYS A 291 6.98 -0.52 22.91
CA LYS A 291 7.84 -0.40 24.10
C LYS A 291 7.01 -0.61 25.35
#